data_AF-A0A932R2Y0-F1
#
_entry.id   AF-A0A932R2Y0-F1
#
_cell.length_a   1.000
_cell.length_b   1.000
_cell.length_c   1.000
_cell.angle_alpha   90.00
_cell.angle_beta   90.00
_cell.angle_gamma   90.00
#
_symmetry.space_group_name_H-M   'P 1'
#
loop_
_entity.id
_entity.type
_entity.pdbx_description
1 polymer ?
#
loop_
_entity_poly.entity_id
_entity_poly.type
_entity_poly.pdbx_seq_one_letter_code
_entity_poly.pdbx_strand_id
1 'polypeptide(L)' 'MPKRSVQVEKALARLEEIVKSLDASELSLEDSLKLFEEGVKLADSLKKRLEESELRVKKVLESAEGFRVTDFED' A
#
# COMPACT_ATOMS: atom_id res chain seq x y z
N MET A 1 3.14 16.82 -11.15
CA MET A 1 2.26 15.61 -11.19
C MET A 1 2.00 15.14 -9.75
N PRO A 2 0.76 15.20 -9.20
CA PRO A 2 0.50 14.69 -7.83
C PRO A 2 -0.69 13.72 -7.68
N LYS A 3 -1.47 13.40 -8.74
CA LYS A 3 -2.70 12.58 -8.58
C LYS A 3 -2.48 11.16 -8.04
N ARG A 4 -1.27 10.61 -8.17
CA ARG A 4 -0.97 9.23 -7.75
C ARG A 4 -0.59 9.13 -6.27
N SER A 5 0.20 10.06 -5.74
CA SER A 5 0.57 10.06 -4.31
C SER A 5 -0.64 10.25 -3.41
N VAL A 6 -1.51 11.21 -3.77
CA VAL A 6 -2.76 11.50 -3.04
C VAL A 6 -3.68 10.27 -2.94
N GLN A 7 -3.62 9.32 -3.88
CA GLN A 7 -4.40 8.08 -3.80
C GLN A 7 -3.77 7.03 -2.87
N VAL A 8 -2.44 6.99 -2.75
CA VAL A 8 -1.74 6.09 -1.81
C VAL A 8 -2.00 6.54 -0.38
N GLU A 9 -1.81 7.84 -0.11
CA GLU A 9 -2.04 8.43 1.20
C GLU A 9 -3.47 8.23 1.68
N LYS A 10 -4.46 8.39 0.79
CA LYS A 10 -5.87 8.11 1.11
C LYS A 10 -6.14 6.65 1.43
N ALA A 11 -5.57 5.72 0.66
CA ALA A 11 -5.75 4.30 0.90
C ALA A 11 -5.07 3.85 2.21
N LEU A 12 -3.90 4.42 2.54
CA LEU A 12 -3.23 4.21 3.82
C LEU A 12 -4.06 4.75 4.99
N ALA A 13 -4.54 6.00 4.90
CA ALA A 13 -5.40 6.59 5.93
C ALA A 13 -6.67 5.75 6.16
N ARG A 14 -7.27 5.22 5.07
CA ARG A 14 -8.43 4.34 5.18
C ARG A 14 -8.09 3.01 5.87
N LEU A 15 -6.92 2.44 5.59
CA LEU A 15 -6.46 1.21 6.24
C LEU A 15 -6.25 1.43 7.75
N GLU A 16 -5.68 2.57 8.14
CA GLU A 16 -5.54 2.96 9.57
C GLU A 16 -6.89 3.11 10.26
N GLU A 17 -7.87 3.75 9.59
CA GLU A 17 -9.24 3.84 10.09
C GLU A 17 -9.86 2.45 10.29
N ILE A 18 -9.71 1.54 9.33
CA ILE A 18 -10.23 0.17 9.41
C ILE A 18 -9.63 -0.56 10.61
N VAL A 19 -8.31 -0.50 10.81
CA VAL A 19 -7.64 -1.12 11.96
C VAL A 19 -8.19 -0.55 13.27
N LYS A 20 -8.28 0.77 13.37
CA LYS A 20 -8.82 1.43 14.56
C LYS A 20 -10.29 1.05 14.82
N SER A 21 -11.09 0.89 13.78
CA SER A 21 -12.47 0.44 13.90
C SER A 21 -12.52 -1.01 14.38
N LEU A 22 -11.71 -1.92 13.82
CA LEU A 22 -11.67 -3.33 14.23
C LEU A 22 -11.25 -3.52 15.69
N ASP A 23 -10.48 -2.61 16.27
CA ASP A 23 -10.12 -2.61 17.70
C ASP A 23 -11.25 -2.11 18.62
N ALA A 24 -12.35 -1.57 18.06
CA ALA A 24 -13.48 -1.08 18.85
C ALA A 24 -14.35 -2.22 19.39
N SER A 25 -14.70 -2.15 20.67
CA SER A 25 -15.38 -3.21 21.42
C SER A 25 -16.85 -3.44 21.02
N GLU A 26 -17.44 -2.54 20.25
CA GLU A 26 -18.89 -2.53 19.93
C GLU A 26 -19.20 -2.97 18.49
N LEU A 27 -18.21 -3.52 17.78
CA LEU A 27 -18.38 -3.88 16.37
C LEU A 27 -19.09 -5.23 16.22
N SER A 28 -20.14 -5.27 15.39
CA SER A 28 -20.83 -6.50 15.08
C SER A 28 -19.91 -7.45 14.29
N LEU A 29 -20.20 -8.76 14.33
CA LEU A 29 -19.43 -9.74 13.54
C LEU A 29 -19.53 -9.44 12.03
N GLU A 30 -20.72 -9.08 11.55
CA GLU A 30 -20.94 -8.78 10.14
C GLU A 30 -20.15 -7.53 9.69
N ASP A 31 -20.14 -6.48 10.52
CA ASP A 31 -19.39 -5.27 10.22
C ASP A 31 -17.87 -5.51 10.32
N SER A 32 -17.43 -6.36 11.25
CA SER A 32 -16.02 -6.77 11.37
C SER A 32 -15.55 -7.50 10.12
N LEU A 33 -16.38 -8.40 9.57
CA LEU A 33 -16.07 -9.11 8.34
C LEU A 33 -16.01 -8.17 7.13
N LYS A 34 -16.94 -7.20 7.03
CA LYS A 34 -16.91 -6.20 5.95
C LYS A 34 -15.65 -5.33 6.00
N LEU A 35 -15.29 -4.83 7.18
CA LEU A 35 -14.08 -4.03 7.38
C LEU A 35 -12.81 -4.84 7.10
N PHE A 36 -12.77 -6.10 7.51
CA PHE A 36 -11.64 -6.98 7.22
C PHE A 36 -11.48 -7.21 5.70
N GLU A 37 -12.56 -7.53 4.99
CA GLU A 37 -12.52 -7.67 3.54
C GLU A 37 -12.05 -6.40 2.82
N GLU A 38 -12.54 -5.24 3.26
CA GLU A 38 -12.11 -3.94 2.73
C GLU A 38 -10.61 -3.74 2.96
N GLY A 39 -10.14 -3.97 4.19
CA GLY A 39 -8.74 -3.82 4.57
C GLY A 39 -7.80 -4.71 3.76
N VAL A 40 -8.16 -5.98 3.56
CA VAL A 40 -7.37 -6.93 2.74
C VAL A 40 -7.28 -6.45 1.29
N LYS A 41 -8.41 -6.02 0.69
CA LYS A 41 -8.43 -5.50 -0.69
C LYS A 41 -7.59 -4.24 -0.85
N LEU A 42 -7.67 -3.32 0.12
CA LEU A 42 -6.86 -2.09 0.12
C LEU A 42 -5.37 -2.41 0.25
N ALA A 43 -4.99 -3.26 1.19
CA ALA A 43 -3.59 -3.65 1.40
C ALA A 43 -2.98 -4.32 0.16
N ASP A 44 -3.70 -5.26 -0.48
CA ASP A 44 -3.25 -5.90 -1.72
C ASP A 44 -3.05 -4.87 -2.86
N SER A 45 -3.99 -3.94 -3.01
CA SER A 45 -3.89 -2.88 -4.03
C SER A 45 -2.69 -1.95 -3.81
N LEU A 46 -2.40 -1.61 -2.56
CA LEU A 46 -1.26 -0.78 -2.18
C LEU A 46 0.06 -1.51 -2.46
N LYS A 47 0.15 -2.78 -2.08
CA LYS A 47 1.33 -3.61 -2.33
C LYS A 47 1.67 -3.68 -3.81
N LYS A 48 0.71 -4.04 -4.67
CA LYS A 48 0.89 -4.08 -6.13
C LYS A 48 1.41 -2.77 -6.71
N ARG A 49 0.90 -1.67 -6.19
CA ARG A 49 1.28 -0.34 -6.66
C ARG A 49 2.69 0.08 -6.23
N LEU A 50 3.12 -0.37 -5.06
CA LEU A 50 4.51 -0.20 -4.61
C LEU A 50 5.45 -1.06 -5.47
N GLU A 51 5.11 -2.31 -5.74
CA GLU A 51 5.88 -3.21 -6.62
C GLU A 51 6.03 -2.62 -8.05
N GLU A 52 4.94 -2.10 -8.62
CA GLU A 52 4.99 -1.41 -9.92
C GLU A 52 5.91 -0.17 -9.89
N SER A 53 5.89 0.57 -8.79
CA SER A 53 6.72 1.76 -8.62
C SER A 53 8.19 1.40 -8.46
N GLU A 54 8.50 0.36 -7.69
CA GLU A 54 9.85 -0.18 -7.54
C GLU A 54 10.40 -0.68 -8.89
N LEU A 55 9.61 -1.44 -9.64
CA LEU A 55 9.99 -1.91 -10.97
C LEU A 55 10.28 -0.75 -11.92
N ARG A 56 9.48 0.32 -11.86
CA ARG A 56 9.70 1.51 -12.67
C ARG A 56 11.00 2.22 -12.29
N VAL A 57 11.31 2.31 -10.99
CA VAL A 57 12.59 2.86 -10.51
C VAL A 57 13.76 2.01 -11.00
N LYS A 58 13.68 0.68 -10.83
CA LYS A 58 14.71 -0.27 -11.32
C LYS A 58 15.00 -0.07 -12.81
N LYS A 59 13.98 -0.01 -13.66
CA LYS A 59 14.14 0.24 -15.12
C LYS A 59 14.80 1.58 -15.45
N VAL A 60 14.48 2.63 -14.69
CA VAL A 60 15.11 3.95 -14.88
C VAL A 60 16.58 3.91 -14.46
N LEU A 61 16.92 3.22 -13.38
CA LEU A 61 18.30 3.07 -12.93
C LEU A 61 19.14 2.20 -13.87
N GLU A 62 18.58 1.11 -14.40
CA GLU A 62 19.25 0.25 -15.40
C GLU A 62 19.55 0.98 -16.72
N SER A 63 18.74 1.98 -17.08
CA SER A 63 18.93 2.79 -18.29
C SER A 63 19.81 4.03 -18.07
N ALA A 64 20.16 4.35 -16.82
CA ALA A 64 21.06 5.45 -16.49
C ALA A 64 22.49 4.91 -16.30
N GLU A 65 23.41 5.29 -17.19
CA GLU A 65 24.83 4.95 -17.03
C GLU A 65 25.36 5.50 -15.69
N GLY A 66 25.91 4.61 -14.86
CA GLY A 66 26.56 4.95 -13.59
C GLY A 66 25.78 4.61 -12.31
N PHE A 67 24.53 4.15 -12.40
CA PHE A 67 23.79 3.66 -11.23
C PHE A 67 23.88 2.12 -11.10
N ARG A 68 24.30 1.63 -9.92
CA ARG A 68 24.19 0.21 -9.55
C ARG A 68 23.06 0.06 -8.53
N VAL A 69 22.07 -0.76 -8.86
CA VAL A 69 21.09 -1.24 -7.89
C VAL A 69 21.71 -2.44 -7.18
N THR A 70 21.87 -2.33 -5.87
CA THR A 70 22.20 -3.46 -4.99
C THR A 70 21.00 -3.68 -4.09
N ASP A 71 20.53 -4.93 -3.99
CA ASP A 71 19.55 -5.27 -2.97
C ASP A 71 20.20 -5.03 -1.60
N PHE A 72 19.48 -4.37 -0.69
CA PHE A 72 19.90 -4.29 0.70
C PHE A 72 19.67 -5.68 1.29
N GLU A 73 20.67 -6.54 1.25
CA GLU A 73 20.66 -7.80 2.01
C GLU A 73 20.69 -7.46 3.51
N ASP A 74 19.80 -8.10 4.29
CA ASP A 74 19.63 -7.95 5.75
C ASP A 74 20.93 -8.16 6.55
#